data_AF-A0A535ITS1-F1
#
_entry.id   AF-A0A535ITS1-F1
#
_cell.length_a   1.000
_cell.length_b   1.000
_cell.length_c   1.000
_cell.angle_alpha   90.00
_cell.angle_beta   90.00
_cell.angle_gamma   90.00
#
_symmetry.space_group_name_H-M   'P 1'
#
loop_
_entity.id
_entity.type
_entity.pdbx_description
1 polymer ?
#
loop_
_entity_poly.entity_id
_entity_poly.type
_entity_poly.pdbx_seq_one_letter_code
_entity_poly.pdbx_strand_id
1 'polypeptide(L)'
;AAQNLLTIGAFRALRRLGLHHRVALVGFDDILLADMLDPGITVIAQDPAAMGTAAAELLFLRLDGDQSPTAHRVIPTRLIARGSGEIGP
;
A
#
# COMPACT_ATOMS: atom_id res chain seq x y z
N ALA A 1 0.54 3.17 -8.56
CA ALA A 1 0.91 2.39 -9.77
C ALA A 1 2.40 2.04 -9.82
N ALA A 2 3.32 3.00 -9.61
CA ALA A 2 4.76 2.72 -9.60
C ALA A 2 5.23 1.90 -8.37
N GLN A 3 4.61 2.05 -7.19
CA GLN A 3 5.01 1.32 -5.98
C GLN A 3 4.91 -0.21 -6.13
N ASN A 4 3.78 -0.72 -6.65
CA ASN A 4 3.58 -2.15 -6.86
C ASN A 4 4.66 -2.77 -7.76
N LEU A 5 5.06 -2.08 -8.81
CA LEU A 5 6.09 -2.56 -9.74
C LEU A 5 7.46 -2.69 -9.06
N LEU A 6 7.81 -1.76 -8.17
CA LEU A 6 9.04 -1.84 -7.39
C LEU A 6 9.04 -3.05 -6.45
N THR A 7 7.94 -3.27 -5.73
CA THR A 7 7.83 -4.45 -4.84
C THR A 7 7.89 -5.76 -5.61
N ILE A 8 7.20 -5.87 -6.75
CA ILE A 8 7.25 -7.05 -7.62
C ILE A 8 8.67 -7.26 -8.17
N GLY A 9 9.34 -6.19 -8.60
CA GLY A 9 10.71 -6.23 -9.10
C GLY A 9 11.69 -6.73 -8.04
N ALA A 10 11.59 -6.20 -6.82
CA ALA A 10 12.38 -6.61 -5.67
C ALA A 10 12.14 -8.09 -5.32
N PHE A 11 10.88 -8.52 -5.19
CA PHE A 11 10.54 -9.91 -4.93
C PHE A 11 11.10 -10.85 -6.02
N ARG A 12 10.96 -10.48 -7.30
CA ARG A 12 11.53 -11.25 -8.42
C ARG A 12 13.06 -11.34 -8.35
N ALA A 13 13.75 -10.31 -7.89
CA ALA A 13 15.20 -10.33 -7.71
C ALA A 13 15.59 -11.25 -6.55
N LEU A 14 14.95 -11.10 -5.38
CA LEU A 14 15.16 -11.95 -4.21
C LEU A 14 14.88 -13.42 -4.53
N ARG A 15 13.80 -13.72 -5.25
CA ARG A 15 13.46 -15.08 -5.66
C ARG A 15 14.50 -15.69 -6.58
N ARG A 16 14.97 -14.93 -7.58
CA ARG A 16 16.05 -15.37 -8.50
C ARG A 16 17.35 -15.68 -7.77
N LEU A 17 17.64 -14.98 -6.68
CA LEU A 17 18.82 -15.20 -5.85
C LEU A 17 18.62 -16.24 -4.74
N GLY A 18 17.42 -16.83 -4.59
CA GLY A 18 17.11 -17.76 -3.49
C GLY A 18 17.03 -17.07 -2.11
N LEU A 19 16.83 -15.76 -2.06
CA LEU A 19 16.83 -14.93 -0.84
C LEU A 19 15.44 -14.56 -0.32
N HIS A 20 14.36 -14.94 -1.02
CA HIS A 20 12.98 -14.56 -0.70
C HIS A 20 12.45 -15.05 0.66
N HIS A 21 13.09 -16.04 1.29
CA HIS A 21 12.83 -16.47 2.67
C HIS A 21 13.87 -15.98 3.68
N ARG A 22 14.88 -15.23 3.23
CA ARG A 22 16.02 -14.79 4.06
C ARG A 22 16.11 -13.27 4.19
N VAL A 23 15.43 -12.54 3.32
CA VAL A 23 15.41 -11.08 3.31
C VAL A 23 13.96 -10.65 3.48
N ALA A 24 13.70 -9.92 4.57
CA ALA A 24 12.38 -9.35 4.81
C ALA A 24 12.01 -8.36 3.71
N LEU A 25 10.76 -8.42 3.26
CA LEU A 25 10.20 -7.51 2.26
C LEU A 25 8.82 -7.04 2.71
N VAL A 26 8.62 -5.72 2.74
CA VAL A 26 7.30 -5.09 2.91
C VAL A 26 7.03 -4.23 1.68
N GLY A 27 5.91 -4.51 1.02
CA GLY A 27 5.39 -3.72 -0.08
C GLY A 27 4.51 -2.57 0.38
N PHE A 28 4.10 -1.74 -0.57
CA PHE A 28 3.20 -0.62 -0.34
C PHE A 28 2.11 -0.62 -1.41
N ASP A 29 0.89 -0.30 -1.00
CA ASP A 29 -0.37 -0.50 -1.73
C ASP A 29 -0.78 -1.98 -1.85
N ASP A 30 -1.97 -2.21 -2.42
CA ASP A 30 -2.46 -3.55 -2.70
C ASP A 30 -1.84 -4.10 -3.98
N ILE A 31 -1.14 -5.21 -3.84
CA ILE A 31 -0.51 -5.94 -4.93
C ILE A 31 -1.42 -7.15 -5.20
N LEU A 32 -2.06 -7.15 -6.36
CA LEU A 32 -2.92 -8.25 -6.78
C LEU A 32 -2.15 -9.58 -6.70
N LEU A 33 -2.77 -10.59 -6.07
CA LEU A 33 -2.21 -11.93 -5.84
C LEU A 33 -0.96 -11.98 -4.95
N ALA A 34 -0.67 -10.94 -4.16
CA ALA A 34 0.46 -10.95 -3.20
C ALA A 34 0.38 -12.09 -2.18
N ASP A 35 -0.82 -12.51 -1.83
CA ASP A 35 -1.13 -13.63 -0.94
C ASP A 35 -0.90 -15.02 -1.57
N MET A 36 -0.87 -15.11 -2.91
CA MET A 36 -0.59 -16.35 -3.62
C MET A 36 0.91 -16.63 -3.81
N LEU A 37 1.77 -15.71 -3.39
CA LEU A 37 3.22 -15.87 -3.44
C LEU A 37 3.72 -16.64 -2.20
N ASP A 38 4.92 -17.20 -2.31
CA ASP A 38 5.59 -17.86 -1.21
C ASP A 38 6.99 -17.23 -0.99
N PRO A 39 7.24 -16.59 0.17
CA PRO A 39 6.21 -16.19 1.15
C PRO A 39 5.28 -15.12 0.55
N GLY A 40 4.07 -14.99 1.12
CA GLY A 40 3.14 -13.95 0.71
C GLY A 40 3.70 -12.56 1.01
N ILE A 41 3.47 -11.59 0.11
CA ILE A 41 4.04 -10.25 0.27
C ILE A 41 3.24 -9.45 1.31
N THR A 42 3.87 -9.18 2.45
CA THR A 42 3.38 -8.24 3.47
C THR A 42 3.33 -6.84 2.89
N VAL A 43 2.24 -6.09 3.13
CA VAL A 43 2.07 -4.74 2.58
C VAL A 43 1.54 -3.74 3.59
N ILE A 44 1.85 -2.46 3.37
CA ILE A 44 1.09 -1.34 3.92
C ILE A 44 -0.03 -1.00 2.94
N ALA A 45 -1.26 -1.38 3.27
CA ALA A 45 -2.44 -1.12 2.47
C ALA A 45 -3.01 0.27 2.77
N GLN A 46 -3.26 1.02 1.70
CA GLN A 46 -4.04 2.26 1.74
C GLN A 46 -5.54 1.96 1.57
N ASP A 47 -6.37 2.97 1.79
CA ASP A 47 -7.80 2.94 1.44
C ASP A 47 -8.10 4.00 0.35
N PRO A 48 -7.91 3.67 -0.94
CA PRO A 48 -8.19 4.59 -2.04
C PRO A 48 -9.67 5.01 -2.10
N ALA A 49 -10.59 4.15 -1.66
CA ALA A 49 -12.02 4.46 -1.65
C ALA A 49 -12.34 5.54 -0.60
N ALA A 50 -11.80 5.40 0.62
CA ALA A 50 -11.93 6.42 1.66
C ALA A 50 -11.24 7.73 1.27
N MET A 51 -10.06 7.66 0.64
CA MET A 51 -9.38 8.85 0.10
C MET A 51 -10.22 9.56 -0.96
N GLY A 52 -10.78 8.82 -1.92
CA GLY A 52 -11.63 9.38 -2.96
C GLY A 52 -12.91 10.00 -2.41
N THR A 53 -13.55 9.33 -1.45
CA THR A 53 -14.74 9.83 -0.76
C THR A 53 -14.44 11.14 -0.03
N ALA A 54 -13.37 11.17 0.78
CA ALA A 54 -12.98 12.36 1.50
C ALA A 54 -12.60 13.53 0.57
N ALA A 55 -11.94 13.24 -0.56
CA ALA A 55 -11.62 14.25 -1.56
C ALA A 55 -12.87 14.80 -2.25
N ALA A 56 -13.82 13.93 -2.62
CA ALA A 56 -15.08 14.33 -3.25
C ALA A 56 -15.94 15.18 -2.30
N GLU A 57 -16.06 14.79 -1.03
CA GLU A 57 -16.77 15.58 -0.01
C GLU A 57 -16.20 16.99 0.10
N LEU A 58 -14.87 17.11 0.19
CA LEU A 58 -14.20 18.42 0.24
C LEU A 58 -14.42 19.23 -1.04
N LEU A 59 -14.42 18.59 -2.20
CA LEU A 59 -14.69 19.26 -3.48
C LEU A 59 -16.13 19.81 -3.53
N PHE A 60 -17.12 19.01 -3.16
CA PHE A 60 -18.52 19.43 -3.19
C PHE A 60 -18.80 20.57 -2.21
N LEU A 61 -18.22 20.54 -1.00
CA LEU A 61 -18.31 21.67 -0.07
C LEU A 61 -17.82 22.98 -0.70
N ARG A 62 -16.70 22.93 -1.45
CA ARG A 62 -16.16 24.10 -2.14
C ARG A 62 -17.04 24.57 -3.29
N LEU A 63 -17.64 23.65 -4.04
CA LEU A 63 -18.61 23.98 -5.10
C LEU A 63 -19.89 24.63 -4.53
N ASP A 64 -20.29 24.23 -3.33
CA ASP A 64 -21.44 24.80 -2.60
C ASP A 64 -21.12 26.13 -1.89
N GLY A 65 -19.92 26.68 -2.11
CA GLY A 65 -19.54 28.01 -1.65
C GLY A 65 -18.83 28.06 -0.29
N ASP A 66 -18.38 26.93 0.25
CA ASP A 66 -17.48 26.92 1.41
C ASP A 66 -16.20 27.70 1.10
N GLN A 67 -15.93 28.74 1.89
CA GLN A 67 -14.73 29.58 1.81
C GLN A 67 -13.78 29.35 2.98
N SER A 68 -13.95 28.28 3.77
CA SER A 68 -13.03 27.96 4.84
C SER A 68 -11.60 27.73 4.31
N PRO A 69 -10.57 27.85 5.16
CA PRO A 69 -9.21 27.45 4.80
C PRO A 69 -9.12 26.01 4.27
N THR A 70 -7.98 25.67 3.68
CA THR A 70 -7.70 24.32 3.20
C THR A 70 -7.85 23.30 4.33
N ALA A 71 -8.61 22.23 4.06
CA ALA A 71 -8.78 21.14 5.00
C ALA A 71 -7.71 20.07 4.77
N HIS A 72 -7.17 19.52 5.84
CA HIS A 72 -6.26 18.39 5.81
C HIS A 72 -6.92 17.19 6.49
N ARG A 73 -7.06 16.09 5.75
CA ARG A 73 -7.61 14.82 6.26
C ARG A 73 -6.57 13.73 6.16
N VAL A 74 -6.34 13.03 7.27
CA VAL A 74 -5.45 11.86 7.33
C VAL A 74 -6.30 10.60 7.25
N ILE A 75 -6.07 9.79 6.22
CA ILE A 75 -6.70 8.46 6.08
C ILE A 75 -5.72 7.41 6.61
N PRO A 76 -6.11 6.58 7.59
CA PRO A 76 -5.21 5.59 8.18
C PRO A 76 -4.85 4.49 7.17
N THR A 77 -3.63 4.00 7.26
CA THR A 77 -3.17 2.80 6.53
C THR A 77 -3.18 1.59 7.45
N ARG A 78 -3.07 0.38 6.87
CA ARG A 78 -3.03 -0.87 7.63
C ARG A 78 -1.88 -1.76 7.15
N LEU A 79 -1.13 -2.33 8.09
CA LEU A 79 -0.21 -3.41 7.78
C LEU A 79 -1.01 -4.70 7.57
N ILE A 80 -0.82 -5.34 6.43
CA ILE A 80 -1.36 -6.67 6.13
C ILE A 80 -0.18 -7.64 6.10
N ALA A 81 -0.04 -8.38 7.19
CA ALA A 81 0.99 -9.41 7.36
C ALA A 81 0.69 -10.63 6.47
N ARG A 82 1.68 -11.11 5.70
CA ARG A 82 1.53 -12.26 4.79
C ARG A 82 2.73 -13.21 4.74
N GLY A 83 3.83 -12.93 5.45
CA GLY A 83 4.97 -13.82 5.65
C GLY A 83 6.31 -13.23 5.24
N SER A 84 6.35 -12.37 4.21
CA SER A 84 7.60 -11.79 3.72
C SER A 84 8.16 -10.70 4.63
N GLY A 85 7.32 -9.96 5.35
CA GLY A 85 7.74 -8.84 6.21
C GLY A 85 8.17 -9.30 7.60
N GLU A 86 7.78 -10.51 7.98
CA GLU A 86 7.92 -11.10 9.30
C GLU A 86 9.20 -11.93 9.43
N ILE A 87 10.01 -11.98 8.37
CA ILE A 87 11.32 -12.64 8.38
C ILE A 87 12.24 -11.90 9.36
N GLY A 88 12.67 -12.60 10.41
CA GLY A 88 13.62 -12.07 11.39
C GLY A 88 15.07 -12.00 10.88
N PRO A 89 15.94 -11.26 11.58
CA PRO A 89 17.37 -11.19 11.30
C PRO A 89 18.10 -12.52 11.58
#